data_AF-A0AAD7R1K0-F1
#
_entry.id   AF-A0AAD7R1K0-F1
#
_cell.length_a   1.000
_cell.length_b   1.000
_cell.length_c   1.000
_cell.angle_alpha   90.00
_cell.angle_beta   90.00
_cell.angle_gamma   90.00
#
_symmetry.space_group_name_H-M   'P 1'
#
loop_
_entity.id
_entity.type
_entity.pdbx_description
1 polymer ?
#
loop_
_entity_poly.entity_id
_entity_poly.type
_entity_poly.pdbx_seq_one_letter_code
_entity_poly.pdbx_strand_id
1 'polypeptide(L)'
;MKACDTAFRSGDGALYRAARAELKGGIKNAKADYKKRIEDHLSATARQVWQGIQNITNYRGCVVITGNPGVSLAEELNSFFARFETQHPATPSSPPAPTPHSSNGT
;
A
#
# COMPACT_ATOMS: atom_id res chain seq x y z
N MET A 1 -7.62 -35.77 1.95
CA MET A 1 -7.24 -36.18 3.32
C MET A 1 -7.65 -37.62 3.62
N LYS A 2 -8.94 -37.97 3.46
CA LYS A 2 -9.47 -39.32 3.74
C LYS A 2 -8.66 -40.49 3.15
N ALA A 3 -8.19 -40.39 1.90
CA ALA A 3 -7.42 -41.46 1.25
C ALA A 3 -6.06 -41.77 1.93
N CYS A 4 -5.33 -40.77 2.44
CA CYS A 4 -4.09 -41.01 3.18
C CYS A 4 -4.34 -41.75 4.49
N ASP A 5 -5.39 -41.36 5.22
CA ASP A 5 -5.73 -41.95 6.51
C ASP A 5 -6.19 -43.40 6.35
N THR A 6 -6.94 -43.68 5.27
CA THR A 6 -7.35 -45.04 4.92
C THR A 6 -6.15 -45.91 4.51
N ALA A 7 -5.26 -45.40 3.66
CA ALA A 7 -4.06 -46.13 3.24
C ALA A 7 -3.09 -46.38 4.42
N PHE A 8 -2.91 -45.39 5.31
CA PHE A 8 -2.11 -45.55 6.51
C PHE A 8 -2.65 -46.66 7.43
N ARG A 9 -3.97 -46.70 7.65
CA ARG A 9 -4.62 -47.75 8.45
C ARG A 9 -4.57 -49.14 7.79
N SER A 10 -4.43 -49.21 6.46
CA SER A 10 -4.32 -50.47 5.73
C SER A 10 -2.95 -51.13 5.83
N GLY A 11 -1.91 -50.41 6.29
CA GLY A 11 -0.54 -50.91 6.38
C GLY A 11 0.19 -51.03 5.03
N ASP A 12 -0.50 -50.77 3.91
CA ASP A 12 0.11 -50.77 2.57
C ASP A 12 0.97 -49.50 2.39
N GLY A 13 2.29 -49.71 2.51
CA GLY A 13 3.28 -48.66 2.33
C GLY A 13 3.26 -48.04 0.93
N ALA A 14 2.98 -48.79 -0.13
CA ALA A 14 2.98 -48.26 -1.49
C ALA A 14 1.77 -47.35 -1.73
N LEU A 15 0.57 -47.78 -1.31
CA LEU A 15 -0.64 -46.96 -1.39
C LEU A 15 -0.53 -45.69 -0.55
N TYR A 16 0.04 -45.78 0.64
CA TYR A 16 0.27 -44.60 1.48
C TYR A 16 1.24 -43.60 0.83
N ARG A 17 2.34 -44.09 0.23
CA ARG A 17 3.30 -43.21 -0.47
C ARG A 17 2.66 -42.52 -1.67
N ALA A 18 1.86 -43.24 -2.46
CA ALA A 18 1.13 -42.70 -3.59
C ALA A 18 0.12 -41.62 -3.15
N ALA A 19 -0.74 -41.93 -2.17
CA ALA A 19 -1.72 -40.98 -1.64
C ALA A 19 -1.06 -39.72 -1.06
N ARG A 20 0.10 -39.86 -0.40
CA ARG A 20 0.87 -38.74 0.14
C ARG A 20 1.48 -37.88 -0.97
N ALA A 21 1.99 -38.50 -2.03
CA ALA A 21 2.52 -37.78 -3.19
C ALA A 21 1.42 -36.98 -3.90
N GLU A 22 0.25 -37.58 -4.10
CA GLU A 22 -0.92 -36.94 -4.66
C GLU A 22 -1.37 -35.74 -3.81
N LEU A 23 -1.49 -35.92 -2.49
CA LEU A 23 -1.84 -34.84 -1.57
C LEU A 23 -0.85 -33.67 -1.67
N LYS A 24 0.46 -33.96 -1.65
CA LYS A 24 1.50 -32.94 -1.78
C LYS A 24 1.39 -32.20 -3.12
N GLY A 25 1.12 -32.94 -4.20
CA GLY A 25 0.86 -32.38 -5.52
C GLY A 25 -0.36 -31.46 -5.53
N GLY A 26 -1.49 -31.92 -4.98
CA GLY A 26 -2.72 -31.14 -4.87
C GLY A 26 -2.54 -29.85 -4.08
N ILE A 27 -1.84 -29.89 -2.94
CA ILE A 27 -1.54 -28.68 -2.15
C ILE A 27 -0.66 -27.70 -2.95
N LYS A 28 0.35 -28.21 -3.66
CA LYS A 28 1.23 -27.37 -4.48
C LYS A 28 0.44 -26.69 -5.60
N ASN A 29 -0.42 -27.44 -6.28
CA ASN A 29 -1.25 -26.92 -7.37
C ASN A 29 -2.25 -25.87 -6.84
N ALA A 30 -2.96 -26.17 -5.75
CA ALA A 30 -3.90 -25.22 -5.13
C ALA A 30 -3.22 -23.90 -4.72
N LYS A 31 -1.99 -23.96 -4.18
CA LYS A 31 -1.20 -22.76 -3.88
C LYS A 31 -0.81 -21.99 -5.14
N ALA A 32 -0.41 -22.69 -6.20
CA ALA A 32 -0.06 -22.07 -7.48
C ALA A 32 -1.28 -21.40 -8.15
N ASP A 33 -2.43 -22.05 -8.13
CA ASP A 33 -3.69 -21.52 -8.66
C ASP A 33 -4.12 -20.26 -7.91
N TYR A 34 -4.04 -20.28 -6.57
CA TYR A 34 -4.33 -19.09 -5.76
C TYR A 34 -3.35 -17.96 -6.06
N LYS A 35 -2.05 -18.25 -6.13
CA LYS A 35 -1.02 -17.28 -6.50
C LYS A 35 -1.34 -16.63 -7.85
N LYS A 36 -1.63 -17.43 -8.87
CA LYS A 36 -1.99 -16.95 -10.21
C LYS A 36 -3.19 -16.01 -10.16
N ARG A 37 -4.26 -16.39 -9.46
CA ARG A 37 -5.46 -15.55 -9.29
C ARG A 37 -5.15 -14.20 -8.64
N ILE A 38 -4.22 -14.14 -7.69
CA ILE A 38 -3.81 -12.89 -7.06
C ILE A 38 -2.99 -12.03 -8.03
N GLU A 39 -2.04 -12.64 -8.74
CA GLU A 39 -1.22 -11.97 -9.75
C GLU A 39 -2.06 -11.41 -10.91
N ASP A 40 -3.11 -12.12 -11.33
CA ASP A 40 -4.06 -11.66 -12.35
C ASP A 40 -4.79 -10.36 -11.93
N HIS A 41 -5.05 -10.17 -10.64
CA HIS A 41 -5.62 -8.91 -10.14
C HIS A 41 -4.60 -7.76 -10.13
N LEU A 42 -3.31 -8.07 -9.97
CA LEU A 42 -2.22 -7.08 -9.90
C LEU A 42 -1.76 -6.57 -11.27
N SER A 43 -2.06 -7.30 -12.36
CA SER A 43 -1.74 -6.89 -13.73
C SER A 43 -2.87 -6.16 -14.45
N ALA A 44 -4.02 -6.00 -13.79
CA ALA A 44 -5.24 -5.48 -14.39
C ALA A 44 -5.55 -4.03 -13.95
N THR A 45 -6.80 -3.61 -14.03
CA THR A 45 -7.24 -2.23 -13.72
C THR A 45 -6.89 -1.82 -12.27
N ALA A 46 -6.76 -0.51 -12.02
CA ALA A 46 -6.43 0.01 -10.68
C ALA A 46 -7.36 -0.53 -9.57
N ARG A 47 -8.64 -0.74 -9.87
CA ARG A 47 -9.60 -1.34 -8.93
C ARG A 47 -9.26 -2.79 -8.57
N GLN A 48 -8.86 -3.58 -9.55
CA GLN A 48 -8.47 -4.98 -9.33
C GLN A 48 -7.16 -5.08 -8.56
N VAL A 49 -6.19 -4.19 -8.85
CA VAL A 49 -4.96 -4.11 -8.06
C VAL A 49 -5.28 -3.87 -6.58
N TRP A 50 -6.16 -2.90 -6.30
CA TRP A 50 -6.61 -2.64 -4.92
C TRP A 50 -7.32 -3.83 -4.27
N GLN A 51 -8.15 -4.57 -5.02
CA GLN A 51 -8.76 -5.82 -4.52
C GLN A 51 -7.70 -6.90 -4.23
N GLY A 52 -6.67 -7.03 -5.06
CA GLY A 52 -5.53 -7.91 -4.83
C GLY A 52 -4.79 -7.55 -3.54
N ILE A 53 -4.50 -6.26 -3.32
CA ILE A 53 -3.86 -5.75 -2.09
C ILE A 53 -4.74 -6.04 -0.85
N GLN A 54 -6.06 -5.82 -0.94
CA GLN A 54 -6.99 -6.13 0.14
C GLN A 54 -6.99 -7.63 0.50
N ASN A 55 -6.95 -8.51 -0.51
CA ASN A 55 -6.92 -9.95 -0.30
C ASN A 55 -5.60 -10.42 0.34
N ILE A 56 -4.46 -9.83 -0.05
CA ILE A 56 -3.14 -10.18 0.53
C ILE A 56 -3.04 -9.71 1.98
N THR A 57 -3.54 -8.50 2.27
CA THR A 57 -3.42 -7.87 3.58
C THR A 57 -4.57 -8.19 4.53
N ASN A 58 -5.59 -8.91 4.05
CA ASN A 58 -6.89 -9.07 4.71
C ASN A 58 -7.53 -7.73 5.12
N TYR A 59 -7.20 -6.65 4.40
CA TYR A 59 -7.72 -5.32 4.66
C TYR A 59 -9.17 -5.22 4.16
N ARG A 60 -10.12 -5.15 5.09
CA ARG A 60 -11.57 -5.03 4.79
C ARG A 60 -12.07 -3.58 4.77
N GLY A 61 -11.15 -2.63 4.62
CA GLY A 61 -11.43 -1.23 4.88
C GLY A 61 -11.30 -0.92 6.36
N CYS A 62 -10.83 0.28 6.67
CA CYS A 62 -11.21 0.90 7.92
C CYS A 62 -12.70 1.22 7.77
N VAL A 63 -13.55 0.80 8.73
CA VAL A 63 -14.78 1.55 8.95
C VAL A 63 -14.28 2.93 9.33
N VAL A 64 -14.15 3.81 8.34
CA VAL A 64 -13.97 5.22 8.60
C VAL A 64 -15.19 5.54 9.43
N ILE A 65 -14.98 5.72 10.73
CA ILE A 65 -15.96 6.40 11.55
C ILE A 65 -16.03 7.75 10.84
N THR A 66 -17.04 7.92 10.00
CA THR A 66 -17.45 9.21 9.47
C THR A 66 -18.09 9.96 10.65
N GLY A 67 -17.37 10.05 11.76
CA GLY A 67 -17.62 11.06 12.77
C GLY A 67 -17.30 12.33 12.03
N ASN A 68 -18.36 13.01 11.62
CA ASN A 68 -18.34 14.27 10.90
C ASN A 68 -17.11 15.07 11.34
N PRO A 69 -16.01 15.12 10.54
CA PRO A 69 -14.87 15.93 10.91
C PRO A 69 -15.43 17.35 10.89
N GLY A 70 -15.66 17.90 12.08
CA GLY A 70 -16.34 19.18 12.22
C GLY A 70 -15.65 20.23 11.35
N VAL A 71 -16.39 21.23 10.89
CA VAL A 71 -15.85 22.33 10.07
C VAL A 71 -14.53 22.88 10.64
N SER A 72 -14.41 22.91 11.96
CA SER A 72 -13.18 23.29 12.68
C SER A 72 -11.95 22.41 12.37
N LEU A 73 -12.12 21.09 12.25
CA LEU A 73 -11.03 20.18 11.92
C LEU A 73 -10.59 20.37 10.46
N ALA A 74 -11.54 20.63 9.56
CA ALA A 74 -11.22 20.93 8.17
C ALA A 74 -10.43 22.25 8.05
N GLU A 75 -10.83 23.29 8.79
CA GLU A 75 -10.11 24.57 8.88
C GLU A 75 -8.70 24.41 9.48
N GLU A 76 -8.55 23.60 10.52
CA GLU A 76 -7.26 23.28 11.14
C GLU A 76 -6.32 22.61 10.15
N LEU A 77 -6.79 21.59 9.44
CA LEU A 77 -6.01 20.88 8.42
C LEU A 77 -5.63 21.79 7.27
N ASN A 78 -6.57 22.60 6.79
CA ASN A 78 -6.32 23.55 5.70
C ASN A 78 -5.22 24.54 6.10
N SER A 79 -5.29 25.10 7.31
CA SER A 79 -4.25 25.98 7.85
C SER A 79 -2.91 25.26 8.02
N PHE A 80 -2.92 24.01 8.48
CA PHE A 80 -1.71 23.21 8.71
C PHE A 80 -0.97 22.89 7.41
N PHE A 81 -1.67 22.53 6.34
CA PHE A 81 -1.05 22.21 5.05
C PHE A 81 -0.71 23.45 4.22
N ALA A 82 -1.52 24.50 4.29
CA ALA A 82 -1.26 25.77 3.57
C ALA A 82 -0.13 26.61 4.19
N ARG A 83 0.39 26.27 5.38
CA ARG A 83 1.45 27.03 6.07
C ARG A 83 2.74 27.21 5.26
N PHE A 84 2.96 26.35 4.26
CA PHE A 84 4.11 26.44 3.36
C PHE A 84 3.86 27.34 2.14
N GLU A 85 2.60 27.66 1.82
CA GLU A 85 2.25 28.51 0.68
C GLU A 85 2.29 30.00 1.02
N THR A 86 2.18 30.35 2.30
CA THR A 86 2.17 31.74 2.78
C THR A 86 3.54 32.43 2.79
N GLN A 87 4.61 31.72 2.38
CA GLN A 87 5.96 32.29 2.27
C GLN A 87 6.55 32.04 0.87
N HIS A 88 5.90 32.58 -0.15
CA HIS A 88 6.66 33.21 -1.22
C HIS A 88 6.72 34.70 -0.92
N PRO A 89 7.73 35.20 -0.19
CA PRO A 89 8.08 36.60 -0.33
C PRO A 89 8.38 36.80 -1.82
N ALA A 90 7.57 37.64 -2.46
CA ALA A 90 7.91 38.16 -3.76
C ALA A 90 9.40 38.56 -3.72
N THR A 91 10.16 38.00 -4.65
CA THR A 91 11.52 38.39 -5.07
C THR A 91 12.10 39.57 -4.29
N PRO A 92 13.25 39.44 -3.59
CA PRO A 92 13.91 40.61 -3.01
C PRO A 92 14.15 41.62 -4.13
N SER A 93 13.40 42.72 -4.06
CA SER A 93 13.62 43.91 -4.87
C SER A 93 15.08 44.31 -4.75
N SER A 94 15.70 44.53 -5.91
CA SER A 94 17.06 45.03 -6.16
C SER A 94 17.73 45.77 -4.99
N PRO A 95 19.03 45.56 -4.73
CA PRO A 95 19.77 46.35 -3.74
C PRO A 95 19.71 47.84 -4.09
N PRO A 96 19.63 48.74 -3.09
CA PRO A 96 19.67 50.18 -3.34
C PRO A 96 21.04 50.56 -3.91
N ALA A 97 21.03 51.40 -4.95
CA ALA A 97 22.23 51.90 -5.61
C ALA A 97 23.15 52.63 -4.62
N PRO A 98 24.49 52.49 -4.74
CA PRO A 98 25.42 53.22 -3.90
C PRO A 98 25.37 54.72 -4.22
N THR A 99 25.12 55.54 -3.19
CA THR A 99 25.19 57.00 -3.27
C THR A 99 26.64 57.46 -3.48
N PRO A 100 26.91 58.41 -4.40
CA PRO A 100 28.25 58.98 -4.54
C PRO A 100 28.56 59.84 -3.31
N HIS A 101 29.62 59.49 -2.59
CA HIS A 101 30.18 60.31 -1.53
C HIS A 101 30.97 61.46 -2.19
N SER A 102 30.43 62.68 -2.14
CA SER A 102 31.21 63.88 -2.39
C SER A 102 32.17 64.09 -1.22
N SER A 103 33.44 63.77 -1.47
CA SER A 103 34.55 64.12 -0.58
C SER A 103 34.82 65.61 -0.71
N ASN A 104 34.46 66.39 0.31
CA ASN A 104 34.94 67.76 0.46
C ASN A 104 36.19 67.71 1.35
N GLY A 105 37.36 67.82 0.73
CA GLY A 105 38.64 68.00 1.42
C GLY A 105 38.88 69.47 1.73
N THR A 106 39.19 69.72 2.99
CA THR A 106 39.69 70.99 3.56
C THR A 106 41.13 71.28 3.12
#